data_AF-A0A562RQE8-F1
#
_entry.id   AF-A0A562RQE8-F1
#
_cell.length_a   1.000
_cell.length_b   1.000
_cell.length_c   1.000
_cell.angle_alpha   90.00
_cell.angle_beta   90.00
_cell.angle_gamma   90.00
#
_symmetry.space_group_name_H-M   'P 1'
#
loop_
_entity.id
_entity.type
_entity.pdbx_description
1 polymer ?
#
loop_
_entity_poly.entity_id
_entity_poly.type
_entity_poly.pdbx_seq_one_letter_code
_entity_poly.pdbx_strand_id
1 'polypeptide(L)'
;MKFLSQYDKDSKAPIIDYPPVKFHKFSSDSFQAGIEEHQIDGIFVKVYSPEKTLADCFKFRNKIGMDIVLEALKLYKTRMTFDHKKIMKYAKICRVDRVMLPYLEASI
;
A
#
# COMPACT_ATOMS: atom_id res chain seq x y z
N MET A 1 5.10 -1.63 -7.67
CA MET A 1 5.85 -0.87 -6.63
C MET A 1 5.47 0.60 -6.75
N LYS A 2 5.06 1.25 -5.65
CA LYS A 2 4.79 2.70 -5.63
C LYS A 2 6.04 3.41 -5.10
N PHE A 3 6.62 4.32 -5.88
CA PHE A 3 7.72 5.16 -5.44
C PHE A 3 7.18 6.29 -4.54
N LEU A 4 7.83 6.51 -3.39
CA LEU A 4 7.40 7.50 -2.39
C LEU A 4 8.01 8.87 -2.68
N SER A 5 7.15 9.85 -2.94
CA SER A 5 7.49 11.28 -2.97
C SER A 5 6.67 11.96 -1.86
N GLN A 6 7.35 12.55 -0.88
CA GLN A 6 6.75 13.33 0.20
C GLN A 6 6.07 14.58 -0.38
N TYR A 7 4.78 14.80 -0.09
CA TYR A 7 4.16 16.11 -0.25
C TYR A 7 3.26 16.42 0.96
N ASP A 8 3.49 17.58 1.58
CA ASP A 8 2.66 18.13 2.64
C ASP A 8 1.20 18.31 2.15
N LYS A 9 0.24 18.26 3.06
CA LYS A 9 -1.21 18.30 2.78
C LYS A 9 -1.57 19.55 1.95
N ASP A 10 -0.84 20.64 2.14
CA ASP A 10 -0.97 21.95 1.46
C ASP A 10 0.00 22.18 0.28
N SER A 11 0.90 21.23 -0.02
CA SER A 11 1.87 21.40 -1.10
C SER A 11 1.35 20.89 -2.45
N LYS A 12 1.48 21.71 -3.49
CA LYS A 12 1.15 21.36 -4.89
C LYS A 12 2.04 20.20 -5.34
N ALA A 13 1.44 19.16 -5.95
CA ALA A 13 2.21 18.05 -6.51
C ALA A 13 3.24 18.56 -7.53
N PRO A 14 4.47 18.04 -7.55
CA PRO A 14 5.48 18.45 -8.50
C PRO A 14 5.09 17.94 -9.88
N ILE A 15 5.19 18.81 -10.87
CA ILE A 15 5.03 18.43 -12.27
C ILE A 15 6.34 17.77 -12.68
N ILE A 16 6.35 16.45 -12.73
CA ILE A 16 7.47 15.67 -13.25
C ILE A 16 7.06 15.20 -14.65
N ASP A 17 7.81 15.62 -15.67
CA ASP A 17 7.60 15.19 -17.06
C ASP A 17 8.05 13.73 -17.27
N TYR A 18 9.07 13.28 -16.53
CA TYR A 18 9.57 11.90 -16.60
C TYR A 18 10.33 11.49 -15.33
N PRO A 19 10.19 10.23 -14.86
CA PRO A 19 9.30 9.17 -15.34
C PRO A 19 7.83 9.43 -14.94
N PRO A 20 6.84 8.81 -15.62
CA PRO A 20 5.43 8.99 -15.29
C PRO A 20 5.14 8.56 -13.84
N VAL A 21 4.92 9.55 -12.97
CA VAL A 21 4.65 9.35 -11.54
C VAL A 21 3.17 9.56 -11.22
N LYS A 22 2.62 8.65 -10.41
CA LYS A 22 1.27 8.78 -9.85
C LYS A 22 1.36 9.20 -8.39
N PHE A 23 0.98 10.44 -8.11
CA PHE A 23 0.95 10.97 -6.74
C PHE A 23 -0.30 10.50 -5.99
N HIS A 24 -0.11 10.02 -4.76
CA HIS A 24 -1.19 9.64 -3.86
C HIS A 24 -1.04 10.40 -2.53
N LYS A 25 -2.07 11.15 -2.13
CA LYS A 25 -2.09 11.82 -0.82
C LYS A 25 -2.53 10.84 0.27
N PHE A 26 -1.77 10.79 1.36
CA PHE A 26 -2.06 10.01 2.56
C PHE A 26 -2.10 10.93 3.79
N SER A 27 -2.78 10.52 4.85
CA SER A 27 -2.59 11.15 6.17
C SER A 27 -1.19 10.83 6.68
N SER A 28 -0.62 11.70 7.53
CA SER A 28 0.69 11.53 8.16
C SER A 28 0.92 10.11 8.67
N ASP A 29 -0.05 9.60 9.43
CA ASP A 29 0.05 8.32 10.14
C ASP A 29 0.00 7.13 9.16
N SER A 30 -0.80 7.26 8.09
CA SER A 30 -0.89 6.23 7.05
C SER A 30 0.32 6.26 6.11
N PHE A 31 0.95 7.42 5.96
CA PHE A 31 2.14 7.59 5.15
C PHE A 31 3.39 7.00 5.82
N GLN A 32 3.59 7.25 7.12
CA GLN A 32 4.77 6.77 7.85
C GLN A 32 4.71 5.27 8.17
N ALA A 33 3.51 4.70 8.28
CA ALA A 33 3.34 3.31 8.64
C ALA A 33 3.83 2.35 7.55
N GLY A 34 4.74 1.44 7.92
CA GLY A 34 5.16 0.32 7.06
C GLY A 34 6.08 0.74 5.93
N ILE A 35 6.87 1.81 6.10
CA ILE A 35 7.98 2.11 5.19
C ILE A 35 9.14 1.16 5.51
N GLU A 36 9.66 0.51 4.48
CA GLU A 36 10.86 -0.33 4.48
C GLU A 36 11.88 0.27 3.51
N GLU A 37 13.16 0.21 3.87
CA GLU A 37 14.25 0.64 3.00
C GLU A 37 14.83 -0.57 2.28
N HIS A 38 14.84 -0.52 0.96
CA HIS A 38 15.36 -1.58 0.09
C HIS A 38 16.46 -0.98 -0.79
N GLN A 39 17.56 -1.72 -0.97
CA GLN A 39 18.64 -1.29 -1.83
C GLN A 39 18.40 -1.83 -3.24
N ILE A 40 18.26 -0.94 -4.23
CA ILE A 40 18.11 -1.29 -5.64
C ILE A 40 19.22 -0.54 -6.40
N ASP A 41 20.06 -1.28 -7.13
CA ASP A 41 21.16 -0.73 -7.92
C ASP A 41 22.09 0.23 -7.13
N GLY A 42 22.35 -0.12 -5.86
CA GLY A 42 23.20 0.66 -4.96
C GLY A 42 22.50 1.84 -4.28
N ILE A 43 21.25 2.16 -4.64
CA ILE A 43 20.48 3.28 -4.09
C ILE A 43 19.46 2.76 -3.06
N PHE A 44 19.38 3.42 -1.90
CA PHE A 44 18.35 3.15 -0.91
C PHE A 44 17.02 3.76 -1.34
N VAL A 45 16.02 2.92 -1.52
CA VAL A 45 14.66 3.30 -1.91
C VAL A 45 13.70 2.95 -0.79
N LYS A 46 12.85 3.90 -0.43
CA LYS A 46 11.76 3.68 0.53
C LYS A 46 10.57 3.08 -0.19
N VAL A 47 10.18 1.88 0.22
CA VAL A 47 9.01 1.15 -0.31
C VAL A 47 8.08 0.78 0.83
N TYR A 48 6.80 0.60 0.54
CA TYR A 48 5.87 0.11 1.55
C TYR A 48 5.99 -1.40 1.73
N SER A 49 5.79 -1.85 2.98
CA SER A 49 5.67 -3.26 3.30
C SER A 49 4.55 -3.90 2.49
N PRO A 50 4.62 -5.21 2.21
CA PRO A 50 3.58 -5.90 1.47
C PRO A 50 2.19 -5.81 2.12
N GLU A 51 2.10 -5.86 3.45
CA GLU A 51 0.84 -5.76 4.18
C GLU A 51 0.25 -4.35 4.11
N LYS A 52 1.11 -3.33 4.18
CA LYS A 52 0.71 -1.93 3.95
C LYS A 52 0.23 -1.73 2.51
N THR A 53 0.91 -2.34 1.56
CA THR A 53 0.55 -2.28 0.13
C THR A 53 -0.81 -2.93 -0.10
N LEU A 54 -1.10 -4.08 0.54
CA LEU A 54 -2.42 -4.70 0.49
C LEU A 54 -3.51 -3.77 1.04
N ALA A 55 -3.29 -3.17 2.21
CA ALA A 55 -4.24 -2.21 2.78
C ALA A 55 -4.50 -1.02 1.83
N ASP A 56 -3.46 -0.53 1.15
CA ASP A 56 -3.61 0.52 0.15
C ASP A 56 -4.37 0.07 -1.10
N CYS A 57 -4.19 -1.16 -1.56
CA CYS A 57 -4.99 -1.72 -2.65
C CYS A 57 -6.48 -1.70 -2.31
N PHE A 58 -6.87 -2.14 -1.11
CA PHE A 58 -8.27 -2.05 -0.65
C PHE A 58 -8.76 -0.61 -0.50
N LYS A 59 -7.89 0.32 -0.09
CA LYS A 59 -8.20 1.75 0.00
C LYS A 59 -8.52 2.36 -1.36
N PHE A 60 -7.77 1.96 -2.40
CA PHE A 60 -7.95 2.47 -3.76
C PHE A 60 -8.74 1.54 -4.67
N ARG A 61 -9.43 0.53 -4.13
CA ARG A 61 -10.22 -0.46 -4.91
C ARG A 61 -11.16 0.17 -5.94
N ASN A 62 -11.75 1.32 -5.63
CA ASN A 62 -12.65 2.04 -6.56
C ASN A 62 -11.92 2.65 -7.78
N LYS A 63 -10.58 2.78 -7.70
CA LYS A 63 -9.73 3.31 -8.78
C LYS A 63 -8.99 2.21 -9.54
N ILE A 64 -8.55 1.17 -8.84
CA ILE A 64 -7.74 0.09 -9.44
C ILE A 64 -8.56 -1.14 -9.82
N GLY A 65 -9.82 -1.26 -9.38
CA GLY A 65 -10.63 -2.45 -9.59
C GLY A 65 -10.47 -3.46 -8.46
N MET A 66 -11.55 -4.21 -8.19
CA MET A 66 -11.57 -5.18 -7.10
C MET A 66 -10.88 -6.50 -7.46
N ASP A 67 -10.93 -6.87 -8.73
CA ASP A 67 -10.18 -7.96 -9.36
C ASP A 67 -8.67 -7.84 -9.07
N ILE A 68 -8.09 -6.65 -9.29
CA ILE A 68 -6.66 -6.41 -9.01
C ILE A 68 -6.35 -6.57 -7.51
N VAL A 69 -7.25 -6.12 -6.63
CA VAL A 69 -7.08 -6.25 -5.18
C VAL A 69 -7.07 -7.71 -4.74
N LEU A 70 -7.99 -8.52 -5.29
CA LEU A 70 -8.08 -9.95 -4.99
C LEU A 70 -6.87 -10.72 -5.53
N GLU A 71 -6.38 -10.36 -6.72
CA GLU A 71 -5.15 -10.94 -7.26
C GLU A 71 -3.94 -10.61 -6.38
N ALA A 72 -3.82 -9.36 -5.91
CA ALA A 72 -2.76 -8.96 -4.98
C ALA A 72 -2.82 -9.75 -3.66
N LEU A 73 -4.02 -9.97 -3.12
CA LEU A 73 -4.21 -10.78 -1.91
C LEU A 73 -3.80 -12.24 -2.13
N LYS A 74 -4.18 -12.82 -3.27
CA LYS A 74 -3.78 -14.18 -3.66
C LYS A 74 -2.27 -14.30 -3.82
N LEU A 75 -1.65 -13.36 -4.52
CA LEU A 75 -0.20 -13.32 -4.73
C LEU A 75 0.57 -13.20 -3.42
N TYR A 76 0.08 -12.38 -2.48
CA TYR A 76 0.66 -12.26 -1.14
C TYR A 76 0.66 -13.61 -0.40
N LYS A 77 -0.46 -14.34 -0.41
CA LYS A 77 -0.54 -15.67 0.19
C LYS A 77 0.42 -16.68 -0.43
N THR A 78 0.58 -16.64 -1.74
CA THR A 78 1.44 -17.60 -2.46
C THR A 78 2.92 -17.31 -2.23
N ARG A 79 3.31 -16.04 -2.11
CA ARG A 79 4.73 -15.63 -2.04
C ARG A 79 5.24 -15.39 -0.63
N MET A 80 4.36 -15.15 0.34
CA MET A 80 4.74 -14.70 1.68
C MET A 80 3.96 -15.45 2.76
N THR A 81 4.53 -15.47 3.96
CA THR A 81 3.84 -15.98 5.14
C THR A 81 2.63 -15.10 5.44
N PHE A 82 1.43 -15.71 5.40
CA PHE A 82 0.19 -14.98 5.62
C PHE A 82 0.02 -14.59 7.09
N ASP A 83 0.39 -13.35 7.42
CA ASP A 83 0.21 -12.77 8.76
C ASP A 83 -1.03 -11.87 8.83
N HIS A 84 -2.13 -12.47 9.28
CA HIS A 84 -3.41 -11.80 9.43
C HIS A 84 -3.35 -10.62 10.43
N LYS A 85 -2.56 -10.75 11.51
CA LYS A 85 -2.44 -9.69 12.54
C LYS A 85 -1.75 -8.46 11.96
N LYS A 86 -0.67 -8.68 11.19
CA LYS A 86 0.08 -7.59 10.55
C LYS A 86 -0.74 -6.89 9.46
N ILE A 87 -1.49 -7.64 8.65
CA ILE A 87 -2.43 -7.07 7.68
C ILE A 87 -3.49 -6.21 8.39
N MET A 88 -4.13 -6.75 9.44
CA MET A 88 -5.18 -6.03 10.16
C MET A 88 -4.65 -4.78 10.89
N LYS A 89 -3.40 -4.80 11.37
CA LYS A 89 -2.74 -3.60 11.91
C LYS A 89 -2.71 -2.47 10.89
N TYR A 90 -2.23 -2.74 9.67
CA TYR A 90 -2.18 -1.72 8.61
C TYR A 90 -3.57 -1.38 8.05
N ALA A 91 -4.49 -2.33 8.01
CA ALA A 91 -5.87 -2.08 7.60
C ALA A 91 -6.55 -1.06 8.51
N LYS A 92 -6.36 -1.14 9.83
CA LYS A 92 -6.85 -0.15 10.80
C LYS A 92 -6.21 1.22 10.60
N ILE A 93 -4.88 1.29 10.45
CA ILE A 93 -4.16 2.53 10.18
C ILE A 93 -4.67 3.20 8.89
N CYS A 94 -4.94 2.39 7.86
CA CYS A 94 -5.42 2.88 6.56
C CYS A 94 -6.95 3.09 6.52
N ARG A 95 -7.68 2.75 7.59
CA ARG A 95 -9.15 2.82 7.74
C ARG A 95 -9.92 1.98 6.72
N VAL A 96 -9.40 0.78 6.43
CA VAL A 96 -9.98 -0.20 5.49
C VAL A 96 -10.23 -1.56 6.14
N ASP A 97 -10.08 -1.66 7.46
CA ASP A 97 -10.31 -2.87 8.25
C ASP A 97 -11.67 -3.50 8.00
N ARG A 98 -12.76 -2.72 8.02
CA ARG A 98 -14.12 -3.23 7.75
C ARG A 98 -14.29 -3.80 6.35
N VAL A 99 -13.61 -3.20 5.36
CA VAL A 99 -13.69 -3.64 3.97
C VAL A 99 -12.84 -4.89 3.77
N MET A 100 -11.67 -4.97 4.42
CA MET A 100 -10.75 -6.09 4.28
C MET A 100 -11.22 -7.34 5.02
N LEU A 101 -11.84 -7.18 6.19
CA LEU A 101 -12.23 -8.27 7.09
C LEU A 101 -12.94 -9.45 6.37
N PRO A 102 -14.03 -9.25 5.59
CA PRO A 102 -14.71 -10.37 4.94
C PRO A 102 -13.82 -11.14 3.95
N TYR A 103 -12.90 -10.44 3.27
CA TYR A 103 -11.99 -11.07 2.31
C TYR A 103 -10.86 -11.83 2.99
N LEU A 104 -10.45 -11.37 4.18
CA LEU A 104 -9.45 -12.06 4.98
C LEU A 104 -10.03 -13.27 5.71
N GLU A 105 -11.30 -13.23 6.12
CA GLU A 105 -12.03 -14.35 6.72
C GLU A 105 -12.33 -15.46 5.71
N ALA A 106 -12.83 -15.11 4.52
CA ALA A 106 -13.03 -16.07 3.41
C ALA A 106 -11.70 -16.66 2.88
N SER A 107 -10.59 -16.13 3.38
CA SER A 107 -9.23 -16.47 3.00
C SER A 107 -8.52 -17.37 4.00
N ILE A 108 -9.13 -17.66 5.15
CA ILE A 108 -8.66 -18.62 6.16
C ILE A 108 -9.08 -20.03 5.74
#